data_AF-A0A0B2VE81-F1
#
_entry.id   AF-A0A0B2VE81-F1
#
_cell.length_a   1.000
_cell.length_b   1.000
_cell.length_c   1.000
_cell.angle_alpha   90.00
_cell.angle_beta   90.00
_cell.angle_gamma   90.00
#
_symmetry.space_group_name_H-M   'P 1'
#
loop_
_entity.id
_entity.type
_entity.pdbx_description
1 polymer ?
#
loop_
_entity_poly.entity_id
_entity_poly.type
_entity_poly.pdbx_seq_one_letter_code
_entity_poly.pdbx_strand_id
1 'polypeptide(L)'
;MLKEICAGVGWLRLASGTAEVVAKRFLPARGTKPLPRYLWDLDDLKKQAGGTYTHKPLTVRRLGGRHPETGRKVNQHIGGGVKFDYFVIDYHRRGPTEPGKTYDERVIEVRRDPNRTSHIALVAGSKGKRWILATENMKAGEIISTSCHIPDNPVIGIEGNAYPLGALAPGSLINTVERYPVENPTYPGNDSEVFVVAAGKCAEVVRHQGDFVVIRLPHKHEFSLHKTCMATVGRLSHADIENKIFGSAQMHRRFGYKMSSGLFHKKDGYCGRKIRKPPAVRTLVEPEKKPPPNYSITLTKDQLSGLKGTARVHPLIPAGYSTRDYPN
;
A
#
# COMPACT_ATOMS: atom_id res chain seq x y z
N MET A 1 25.66 -28.40 8.80
CA MET A 1 25.98 -29.22 7.61
C MET A 1 26.38 -28.44 6.37
N LEU A 2 25.50 -27.89 5.52
CA LEU A 2 25.93 -27.24 4.25
C LEU A 2 26.75 -25.94 4.45
N LYS A 3 26.56 -25.24 5.58
CA LYS A 3 27.36 -24.05 5.95
C LYS A 3 28.76 -24.39 6.47
N GLU A 4 28.96 -25.57 7.06
CA GLU A 4 30.26 -25.99 7.62
C GLU A 4 31.17 -26.58 6.56
N ILE A 5 30.62 -27.25 5.55
CA ILE A 5 31.38 -27.77 4.40
C ILE A 5 31.99 -26.62 3.59
N CYS A 6 31.35 -25.45 3.56
CA CYS A 6 31.88 -24.25 2.89
C CYS A 6 33.04 -23.56 3.64
N ALA A 7 33.28 -23.88 4.92
CA ALA A 7 34.33 -23.23 5.71
C ALA A 7 35.71 -23.90 5.58
N GLY A 8 35.78 -25.16 5.12
CA GLY A 8 37.03 -25.93 5.03
C GLY A 8 37.80 -25.81 3.71
N VAL A 9 37.27 -25.12 2.70
CA VAL A 9 37.92 -24.97 1.38
C VAL A 9 38.22 -23.49 1.19
N GLY A 10 39.45 -23.08 1.53
CA GLY A 10 39.95 -21.69 1.50
C GLY A 10 40.04 -21.03 0.12
N TRP A 11 39.20 -21.40 -0.84
CA TRP A 11 39.25 -20.98 -2.25
C TRP A 11 37.93 -20.38 -2.76
N LEU A 12 37.12 -19.81 -1.87
CA LEU A 12 35.98 -18.98 -2.26
C LEU A 12 36.09 -17.62 -1.57
N ARG A 13 36.94 -16.75 -2.11
CA ARG A 13 36.73 -15.31 -1.95
C ARG A 13 35.47 -14.96 -2.73
N LEU A 14 34.33 -14.86 -2.03
CA LEU A 14 33.17 -14.14 -2.53
C LEU A 14 33.62 -12.69 -2.72
N ALA A 15 33.95 -12.32 -3.96
CA ALA A 15 34.25 -10.94 -4.30
C ALA A 15 33.04 -10.08 -3.91
N SER A 16 33.26 -9.17 -2.98
CA SER A 16 32.31 -8.14 -2.61
C SER A 16 32.08 -7.23 -3.82
N GLY A 17 30.85 -7.24 -4.33
CA GLY A 17 30.25 -6.05 -4.94
C GLY A 17 30.66 -5.72 -6.36
N THR A 18 30.08 -6.42 -7.33
CA THR A 18 29.60 -5.78 -8.57
C THR A 18 28.19 -6.31 -8.83
N ALA A 19 27.21 -5.72 -8.15
CA ALA A 19 25.81 -5.92 -8.49
C ALA A 19 25.55 -5.24 -9.85
N GLU A 20 25.74 -5.98 -10.94
CA GLU A 20 25.31 -5.50 -12.26
C GLU A 20 23.79 -5.38 -12.27
N VAL A 21 23.31 -4.14 -12.39
CA VAL A 21 21.88 -3.84 -12.49
C VAL A 21 21.40 -4.23 -13.89
N VAL A 22 21.19 -5.53 -14.13
CA VAL A 22 20.67 -6.02 -15.40
C VAL A 22 19.28 -5.42 -15.66
N ALA A 23 19.14 -4.83 -16.84
CA ALA A 23 17.96 -4.13 -17.27
C ALA A 23 16.80 -5.05 -17.68
N LYS A 24 16.18 -5.74 -16.72
CA LYS A 24 14.82 -6.23 -16.93
C LYS A 24 13.89 -5.04 -17.12
N ARG A 25 13.34 -4.90 -18.33
CA ARG A 25 12.11 -4.16 -18.55
C ARG A 25 11.03 -4.86 -17.73
N PHE A 26 10.77 -4.36 -16.52
CA PHE A 26 9.55 -4.67 -15.78
C PHE A 26 8.38 -4.04 -16.53
N LEU A 27 8.01 -4.61 -17.67
CA LEU A 27 6.67 -4.41 -18.19
C LEU A 27 5.74 -5.08 -17.17
N PRO A 28 4.81 -4.36 -16.55
CA PRO A 28 3.79 -5.01 -15.72
C PRO A 28 3.12 -6.09 -16.57
N ALA A 29 2.82 -7.25 -15.96
CA ALA A 29 2.11 -8.32 -16.66
C ALA A 29 0.87 -7.74 -17.35
N ARG A 30 0.71 -8.01 -18.65
CA ARG A 30 -0.43 -7.54 -19.45
C ARG A 30 -1.73 -7.83 -18.69
N GLY A 31 -2.55 -6.81 -18.46
CA GLY A 31 -3.85 -6.94 -17.78
C GLY A 31 -3.84 -6.82 -16.25
N THR A 32 -2.67 -6.72 -15.61
CA THR A 32 -2.64 -6.24 -14.21
C THR A 32 -2.60 -4.71 -14.24
N LYS A 33 -3.64 -4.04 -13.70
CA LYS A 33 -3.47 -2.63 -13.31
C LYS A 33 -2.26 -2.64 -12.38
N PRO A 34 -1.16 -1.93 -12.69
CA PRO A 34 -0.06 -1.90 -11.74
C PRO A 34 -0.66 -1.39 -10.43
N LEU A 35 -0.35 -2.07 -9.33
CA LEU A 35 -0.67 -1.57 -8.01
C LEU A 35 -0.22 -0.10 -7.96
N PRO A 36 -0.92 0.80 -7.26
CA PRO A 36 -0.51 2.20 -7.08
C PRO A 36 0.77 2.26 -6.24
N ARG A 37 1.86 1.68 -6.75
CA ARG A 37 3.21 1.65 -6.21
C ARG A 37 3.97 2.79 -6.88
N TYR A 38 4.80 3.48 -6.09
CA TYR A 38 5.69 4.54 -6.59
C TYR A 38 4.96 5.71 -7.27
N LEU A 39 3.79 6.13 -6.76
CA LEU A 39 3.23 7.43 -7.14
C LEU A 39 4.11 8.56 -6.58
N TRP A 40 4.38 8.44 -5.29
CA TRP A 40 5.19 9.34 -4.48
C TRP A 40 6.44 8.62 -4.01
N ASP A 41 7.47 9.40 -3.69
CA ASP A 41 8.63 8.88 -2.97
C ASP A 41 8.29 8.76 -1.48
N LEU A 42 7.90 7.55 -1.07
CA LEU A 42 7.50 7.28 0.33
C LEU A 42 8.67 7.45 1.30
N ASP A 43 9.90 7.18 0.86
CA ASP A 43 11.09 7.32 1.70
C ASP A 43 11.43 8.78 1.93
N ASP A 44 11.20 9.64 0.93
CA ASP A 44 11.29 11.10 1.07
C ASP A 44 10.24 11.63 2.06
N LEU A 45 8.97 11.19 1.93
CA LEU A 45 7.90 11.58 2.87
C LEU A 45 8.19 11.13 4.30
N LYS A 46 8.75 9.93 4.48
CA LYS A 46 9.23 9.43 5.78
C LYS A 46 10.31 10.30 6.40
N LYS A 47 11.29 10.72 5.60
CA LYS A 47 12.36 11.63 6.04
C LYS A 47 11.81 12.99 6.44
N GLN A 48 10.90 13.57 5.64
CA GLN A 48 10.25 14.84 5.97
C GLN A 48 9.43 14.77 7.26
N ALA A 49 8.77 13.64 7.54
CA ALA A 49 8.02 13.41 8.77
C ALA A 49 8.92 13.12 9.99
N GLY A 50 10.22 12.86 9.80
CA GLY A 50 11.14 12.51 10.88
C GLY A 50 10.79 11.20 11.60
N GLY A 51 10.08 10.29 10.94
CA GLY A 51 9.64 9.01 11.53
C GLY A 51 8.53 9.11 12.58
N THR A 52 7.94 10.29 12.79
CA THR A 52 6.83 10.52 13.72
C THR A 52 5.59 11.04 12.99
N TYR A 53 4.44 10.97 13.66
CA TYR A 53 3.20 11.52 13.09
C TYR A 53 3.27 13.05 13.02
N THR A 54 2.89 13.62 11.87
CA THR A 54 2.84 15.07 11.64
C THR A 54 1.52 15.46 10.98
N HIS A 55 0.83 16.44 11.56
CA HIS A 55 -0.39 17.03 10.98
C HIS A 55 -0.11 18.12 9.94
N LYS A 56 1.13 18.62 9.88
CA LYS A 56 1.52 19.65 8.91
C LYS A 56 1.54 19.07 7.49
N PRO A 57 1.18 19.85 6.47
CA PRO A 57 1.29 19.44 5.07
C PRO A 57 2.75 19.10 4.72
N LEU A 58 2.96 17.97 4.06
CA LEU A 58 4.26 17.54 3.54
C LEU A 58 4.35 17.84 2.04
N THR A 59 5.54 18.21 1.57
CA THR A 59 5.75 18.51 0.15
C THR A 59 6.02 17.24 -0.63
N VAL A 60 5.18 16.94 -1.62
CA VAL A 60 5.30 15.70 -2.39
C VAL A 60 6.34 15.80 -3.51
N ARG A 61 7.34 14.92 -3.47
CA ARG A 61 8.17 14.63 -4.63
C ARG A 61 7.52 13.56 -5.52
N ARG A 62 7.14 13.95 -6.74
CA ARG A 62 6.51 13.04 -7.72
C ARG A 62 7.55 12.22 -8.46
N LEU A 63 7.34 10.91 -8.52
CA LEU A 63 8.20 10.00 -9.29
C LEU A 63 7.75 9.85 -10.75
N GLY A 64 6.51 10.23 -11.07
CA GLY A 64 5.97 10.12 -12.43
C GLY A 64 5.86 8.67 -12.94
N GLY A 65 5.63 7.73 -12.01
CA GLY A 65 5.54 6.30 -12.32
C GLY A 65 6.88 5.60 -12.47
N ARG A 66 7.98 6.20 -11.98
CA ARG A 66 9.32 5.60 -11.97
C ARG A 66 9.62 4.97 -10.62
N HIS A 67 10.44 3.92 -10.62
CA HIS A 67 11.00 3.35 -9.40
C HIS A 67 11.96 4.36 -8.74
N PRO A 68 11.94 4.55 -7.41
CA PRO A 68 12.76 5.54 -6.72
C PRO A 68 14.27 5.25 -6.87
N GLU A 69 14.69 4.00 -6.65
CA GLU A 69 16.11 3.62 -6.75
C GLU A 69 16.60 3.43 -8.20
N THR A 70 15.92 2.59 -8.99
CA THR A 70 16.38 2.25 -10.35
C THR A 70 16.03 3.30 -11.42
N GLY A 71 15.14 4.26 -11.14
CA GLY A 71 14.68 5.27 -12.09
C GLY A 71 13.84 4.74 -13.26
N ARG A 72 13.59 3.42 -13.34
CA ARG A 72 12.86 2.78 -14.44
C ARG A 72 11.36 3.04 -14.35
N LYS A 73 10.71 3.15 -15.50
CA LYS A 73 9.25 3.34 -15.57
C LYS A 73 8.52 2.04 -15.19
N VAL A 74 7.83 2.07 -14.05
CA VAL A 74 7.00 0.96 -13.54
C VAL A 74 5.54 1.19 -13.93
N ASN A 75 5.03 2.42 -13.74
CA ASN A 75 3.66 2.78 -14.09
C ASN A 75 3.65 3.60 -15.39
N GLN A 76 2.92 3.10 -16.39
CA GLN A 76 2.94 3.70 -17.73
C GLN A 76 2.16 5.02 -17.82
N HIS A 77 1.05 5.13 -17.10
CA HIS A 77 0.06 6.20 -17.26
C HIS A 77 0.14 7.30 -16.18
N ILE A 78 1.25 7.42 -15.46
CA ILE A 78 1.41 8.41 -14.38
C ILE A 78 2.43 9.49 -14.77
N GLY A 79 2.14 10.74 -14.42
CA GLY A 79 3.08 11.86 -14.40
C GLY A 79 2.45 13.20 -14.78
N GLY A 80 3.11 14.29 -14.38
CA GLY A 80 2.56 15.64 -14.47
C GLY A 80 1.59 15.93 -13.31
N GLY A 81 0.52 16.69 -13.61
CA GLY A 81 -0.53 17.06 -12.66
C GLY A 81 -0.26 18.33 -11.86
N VAL A 82 -1.30 18.84 -11.20
CA VAL A 82 -1.24 20.04 -10.34
C VAL A 82 -0.48 19.73 -9.06
N LYS A 83 0.42 20.60 -8.59
CA LYS A 83 1.14 20.40 -7.32
C LYS A 83 0.15 20.39 -6.15
N PHE A 84 0.40 19.54 -5.16
CA PHE A 84 -0.40 19.49 -3.95
C PHE A 84 0.45 19.05 -2.77
N ASP A 85 -0.05 19.35 -1.58
CA ASP A 85 0.53 18.91 -0.32
C ASP A 85 -0.05 17.58 0.15
N TYR A 86 0.78 16.77 0.78
CA TYR A 86 0.38 15.49 1.34
C TYR A 86 0.06 15.60 2.82
N PHE A 87 -1.12 15.13 3.18
CA PHE A 87 -1.57 15.02 4.56
C PHE A 87 -1.42 13.58 5.03
N VAL A 88 -0.61 13.38 6.06
CA VAL A 88 -0.45 12.09 6.73
C VAL A 88 -1.74 11.77 7.48
N ILE A 89 -2.45 10.73 7.03
CA ILE A 89 -3.62 10.23 7.75
C ILE A 89 -3.18 9.26 8.83
N ASP A 90 -3.84 9.37 9.97
CA ASP A 90 -3.86 8.32 10.96
C ASP A 90 -5.02 7.35 10.69
N TYR A 91 -4.68 6.16 10.18
CA TYR A 91 -5.65 5.08 9.96
C TYR A 91 -5.91 4.26 11.23
N HIS A 92 -5.00 4.34 12.21
CA HIS A 92 -4.99 3.48 13.38
C HIS A 92 -5.46 4.24 14.61
N ARG A 93 -6.77 4.33 14.79
CA ARG A 93 -7.34 4.98 15.97
C ARG A 93 -7.17 4.08 17.19
N ARG A 94 -6.55 4.61 18.24
CA ARG A 94 -6.31 3.92 19.51
C ARG A 94 -6.86 4.74 20.67
N GLY A 95 -7.60 4.05 21.54
CA GLY A 95 -8.19 4.59 22.77
C GLY A 95 -7.85 3.72 23.97
N PRO A 96 -8.40 4.02 25.16
CA PRO A 96 -8.25 3.17 26.33
C PRO A 96 -8.95 1.81 26.15
N THR A 97 -8.41 0.78 26.79
CA THR A 97 -8.94 -0.59 26.80
C THR A 97 -9.89 -0.84 27.98
N GLU A 98 -9.87 0.06 28.96
CA GLU A 98 -10.70 -0.02 30.16
C GLU A 98 -12.19 0.17 29.86
N PRO A 99 -13.09 -0.54 30.55
CA PRO A 99 -14.52 -0.42 30.36
C PRO A 99 -15.00 1.00 30.70
N GLY A 100 -15.86 1.56 29.85
CA GLY A 100 -16.47 2.88 30.05
C GLY A 100 -15.56 4.08 29.80
N LYS A 101 -14.25 3.89 29.58
CA LYS A 101 -13.35 4.97 29.18
C LYS A 101 -13.32 5.10 27.65
N THR A 102 -13.41 6.32 27.15
CA THR A 102 -13.22 6.65 25.73
C THR A 102 -12.17 7.73 25.58
N TYR A 103 -11.50 7.75 24.43
CA TYR A 103 -10.66 8.86 24.02
C TYR A 103 -11.45 9.72 23.04
N ASP A 104 -11.82 10.91 23.49
CA ASP A 104 -12.68 11.83 22.75
C ASP A 104 -11.84 12.89 22.03
N GLU A 105 -12.23 13.19 20.80
CA GLU A 105 -11.59 14.18 19.95
C GLU A 105 -12.66 15.06 19.32
N ARG A 106 -12.37 16.36 19.20
CA ARG A 106 -13.24 17.30 18.51
C ARG A 106 -12.81 17.45 17.06
N VAL A 107 -13.77 17.37 16.15
CA VAL A 107 -13.56 17.67 14.72
C VAL A 107 -13.41 19.18 14.57
N ILE A 108 -12.25 19.61 14.07
CA ILE A 108 -11.96 21.03 13.81
C ILE A 108 -12.47 21.44 12.44
N GLU A 109 -12.13 20.65 11.41
CA GLU A 109 -12.42 20.97 10.02
C GLU A 109 -12.58 19.68 9.22
N VAL A 110 -13.50 19.68 8.26
CA VAL A 110 -13.61 18.64 7.23
C VAL A 110 -13.29 19.27 5.88
N ARG A 111 -12.30 18.72 5.18
CA ARG A 111 -11.80 19.28 3.92
C ARG A 111 -11.61 18.23 2.84
N ARG A 112 -11.60 18.72 1.60
CA ARG A 112 -11.23 17.92 0.44
C ARG A 112 -9.72 17.69 0.42
N ASP A 113 -9.32 16.44 0.18
CA ASP A 113 -7.92 16.07 -0.03
C ASP A 113 -7.65 15.84 -1.53
N PRO A 114 -6.56 16.39 -2.10
CA PRO A 114 -6.19 16.14 -3.49
C PRO A 114 -5.53 14.78 -3.75
N ASN A 115 -5.03 14.08 -2.71
CA ASN A 115 -4.32 12.81 -2.85
C ASN A 115 -5.27 11.60 -2.86
N ARG A 116 -6.42 11.67 -2.17
CA ARG A 116 -7.43 10.60 -2.12
C ARG A 116 -8.81 11.05 -2.55
N THR A 117 -9.73 10.10 -2.66
CA THR A 117 -11.12 10.38 -3.07
C THR A 117 -11.98 10.86 -1.90
N SER A 118 -11.79 10.30 -0.70
CA SER A 118 -12.52 10.64 0.53
C SER A 118 -12.09 12.01 1.07
N HIS A 119 -12.98 12.66 1.83
CA HIS A 119 -12.61 13.84 2.59
C HIS A 119 -11.80 13.46 3.83
N ILE A 120 -11.01 14.40 4.32
CA ILE A 120 -10.27 14.25 5.57
C ILE A 120 -10.80 15.21 6.61
N ALA A 121 -10.77 14.76 7.86
CA ALA A 121 -11.12 15.57 9.01
C ALA A 121 -9.88 15.83 9.86
N LEU A 122 -9.66 17.09 10.23
CA LEU A 122 -8.70 17.45 11.27
C LEU A 122 -9.38 17.30 12.61
N VAL A 123 -8.82 16.46 13.47
CA VAL A 123 -9.35 16.22 14.82
C VAL A 123 -8.32 16.62 15.85
N ALA A 124 -8.79 17.08 17.01
CA ALA A 124 -7.95 17.43 18.14
C ALA A 124 -8.50 16.81 19.43
N GLY A 125 -7.64 16.12 20.15
CA GLY A 125 -7.91 15.62 21.50
C GLY A 125 -6.76 15.92 22.44
N SER A 126 -6.72 15.26 23.59
CA SER A 126 -5.68 15.51 24.60
C SER A 126 -4.28 15.13 24.13
N LYS A 127 -4.14 14.19 23.18
CA LYS A 127 -2.84 13.78 22.61
C LYS A 127 -2.34 14.67 21.47
N GLY A 128 -3.14 15.65 21.04
CA GLY A 128 -2.80 16.57 19.96
C GLY A 128 -3.73 16.49 18.75
N LYS A 129 -3.24 16.98 17.60
CA LYS A 129 -3.99 17.08 16.35
C LYS A 129 -3.61 15.99 15.36
N ARG A 130 -4.58 15.38 14.68
CA ARG A 130 -4.36 14.41 13.61
C ARG A 130 -5.41 14.50 12.51
N TRP A 131 -5.04 14.05 11.32
CA TRP A 131 -5.91 13.86 10.19
C TRP A 131 -6.45 12.44 10.18
N ILE A 132 -7.76 12.31 10.06
CA ILE A 132 -8.45 11.04 9.86
C ILE A 132 -9.27 11.09 8.57
N LEU A 133 -9.76 9.94 8.12
CA LEU A 133 -10.78 9.89 7.08
C LEU A 133 -12.12 10.37 7.63
N ALA A 134 -12.79 11.26 6.91
CA ALA A 134 -14.11 11.74 7.29
C ALA A 134 -15.19 10.73 6.89
N THR A 135 -16.13 10.48 7.79
CA THR A 135 -17.35 9.73 7.49
C THR A 135 -18.36 10.60 6.73
N GLU A 136 -19.43 9.98 6.23
CA GLU A 136 -20.44 10.63 5.38
C GLU A 136 -21.08 11.87 6.02
N ASN A 137 -21.46 11.76 7.30
CA ASN A 137 -22.17 12.84 8.00
C ASN A 137 -21.30 13.70 8.91
N MET A 138 -19.97 13.51 8.90
CA MET A 138 -19.06 14.20 9.82
C MET A 138 -19.01 15.71 9.57
N LYS A 139 -19.18 16.51 10.62
CA LYS A 139 -19.13 17.99 10.58
C LYS A 139 -18.14 18.58 11.56
N ALA A 140 -17.70 19.80 11.26
CA ALA A 140 -16.88 20.57 12.19
C ALA A 140 -17.65 20.86 13.48
N GLY A 141 -16.99 20.65 14.62
CA GLY A 141 -17.56 20.84 15.96
C GLY A 141 -18.01 19.55 16.64
N GLU A 142 -18.25 18.46 15.90
CA GLU A 142 -18.66 17.17 16.44
C GLU A 142 -17.56 16.52 17.29
N ILE A 143 -17.98 15.71 18.27
CA ILE A 143 -17.08 14.94 19.12
C ILE A 143 -17.13 13.48 18.66
N ILE A 144 -15.97 12.94 18.33
CA ILE A 144 -15.79 11.53 18.00
C ILE A 144 -15.07 10.83 19.14
N SER A 145 -15.46 9.61 19.43
CA SER A 145 -14.86 8.81 20.49
C SER A 145 -14.15 7.57 19.93
N THR A 146 -13.11 7.15 20.62
CA THR A 146 -12.37 5.92 20.33
C THR A 146 -12.27 5.06 21.57
N SER A 147 -12.67 3.79 21.47
CA SER A 147 -12.54 2.79 22.55
C SER A 147 -11.87 1.53 22.00
N CYS A 148 -10.97 0.92 22.78
CA CYS A 148 -10.35 -0.36 22.45
C CYS A 148 -10.90 -1.52 23.31
N HIS A 149 -11.90 -1.25 24.15
CA HIS A 149 -12.58 -2.25 24.97
C HIS A 149 -13.52 -3.12 24.12
N ILE A 150 -13.50 -4.44 24.36
CA ILE A 150 -14.45 -5.39 23.77
C ILE A 150 -15.45 -5.78 24.87
N PRO A 151 -16.70 -5.29 24.81
CA PRO A 151 -17.75 -5.68 25.74
C PRO A 151 -18.25 -7.10 25.43
N ASP A 152 -18.83 -7.77 26.42
CA ASP A 152 -19.44 -9.11 26.25
C ASP A 152 -20.62 -9.07 25.28
N ASN A 153 -21.42 -8.01 25.34
CA ASN A 153 -22.54 -7.77 24.44
C ASN A 153 -22.13 -6.81 23.32
N PRO A 154 -22.33 -7.17 22.04
CA PRO A 154 -22.03 -6.27 20.92
C PRO A 154 -22.86 -4.98 20.98
N VAL A 155 -22.20 -3.86 20.67
CA VAL A 155 -22.77 -2.52 20.71
C VAL A 155 -23.16 -2.07 19.29
N ILE A 156 -24.24 -1.30 19.20
CA ILE A 156 -24.62 -0.57 17.99
C ILE A 156 -23.70 0.64 17.89
N GLY A 157 -22.80 0.63 16.90
CA GLY A 157 -21.82 1.69 16.72
C GLY A 157 -22.46 3.03 16.32
N ILE A 158 -21.89 4.12 16.82
CA ILE A 158 -22.22 5.49 16.39
C ILE A 158 -21.29 5.88 15.24
N GLU A 159 -21.82 6.48 14.19
CA GLU A 159 -21.02 6.94 13.04
C GLU A 159 -19.87 7.85 13.48
N GLY A 160 -18.68 7.64 12.89
CA GLY A 160 -17.50 8.44 13.19
C GLY A 160 -16.73 7.98 14.43
N ASN A 161 -17.31 7.13 15.29
CA ASN A 161 -16.59 6.53 16.41
C ASN A 161 -15.82 5.28 15.97
N ALA A 162 -14.75 4.97 16.69
CA ALA A 162 -13.88 3.83 16.41
C ALA A 162 -13.91 2.80 17.54
N TYR A 163 -14.11 1.54 17.15
CA TYR A 163 -14.28 0.38 18.03
C TYR A 163 -13.45 -0.80 17.51
N PRO A 164 -13.10 -1.78 18.37
CA PRO A 164 -12.61 -3.07 17.90
C PRO A 164 -13.73 -3.83 17.20
N LEU A 165 -13.39 -4.65 16.21
CA LEU A 165 -14.38 -5.41 15.42
C LEU A 165 -15.25 -6.31 16.30
N GLY A 166 -14.70 -6.91 17.35
CA GLY A 166 -15.43 -7.76 18.29
C GLY A 166 -16.49 -7.01 19.11
N ALA A 167 -16.36 -5.70 19.27
CA ALA A 167 -17.35 -4.90 19.99
C ALA A 167 -18.58 -4.55 19.16
N LEU A 168 -18.50 -4.65 17.83
CA LEU A 168 -19.55 -4.18 16.93
C LEU A 168 -20.60 -5.27 16.67
N ALA A 169 -21.87 -4.89 16.67
CA ALA A 169 -22.95 -5.80 16.30
C ALA A 169 -22.85 -6.24 14.83
N PRO A 170 -23.20 -7.49 14.49
CA PRO A 170 -23.41 -7.91 13.10
C PRO A 170 -24.41 -6.99 12.37
N GLY A 171 -24.17 -6.72 11.09
CA GLY A 171 -24.89 -5.73 10.28
C GLY A 171 -24.32 -4.31 10.36
N SER A 172 -23.38 -4.04 11.28
CA SER A 172 -22.77 -2.70 11.39
C SER A 172 -21.97 -2.35 10.13
N LEU A 173 -22.20 -1.14 9.61
CA LEU A 173 -21.43 -0.56 8.51
C LEU A 173 -20.15 0.06 9.07
N ILE A 174 -19.01 -0.31 8.49
CA ILE A 174 -17.68 0.10 8.97
C ILE A 174 -16.79 0.56 7.81
N ASN A 175 -15.80 1.37 8.13
CA ASN A 175 -14.73 1.80 7.23
C ASN A 175 -13.39 1.77 7.97
N THR A 176 -12.30 2.01 7.23
CA THR A 176 -10.95 2.08 7.80
C THR A 176 -10.65 0.86 8.69
N VAL A 177 -10.90 -0.34 8.16
CA VAL A 177 -10.80 -1.60 8.92
C VAL A 177 -9.39 -2.17 8.85
N GLU A 178 -8.76 -2.41 9.98
CA GLU A 178 -7.39 -2.92 10.03
C GLU A 178 -7.27 -4.35 9.51
N ARG A 179 -6.22 -4.64 8.73
CA ARG A 179 -5.95 -6.00 8.25
C ARG A 179 -5.46 -6.94 9.34
N TYR A 180 -4.69 -6.39 10.28
CA TYR A 180 -4.06 -7.10 11.37
C TYR A 180 -4.15 -6.24 12.64
N PRO A 181 -4.15 -6.85 13.83
CA PRO A 181 -3.99 -6.11 15.08
C PRO A 181 -2.62 -5.41 15.09
N VAL A 182 -2.62 -4.08 15.17
CA VAL A 182 -1.40 -3.27 15.24
C VAL A 182 -1.35 -2.56 16.59
N GLU A 183 -0.34 -2.83 17.42
CA GLU A 183 -0.19 -2.10 18.68
C GLU A 183 0.49 -0.74 18.45
N ASN A 184 1.57 -0.75 17.67
CA ASN A 184 2.37 0.43 17.34
C ASN A 184 2.31 0.73 15.84
N PRO A 185 1.46 1.67 15.40
CA PRO A 185 1.39 2.05 13.99
C PRO A 185 2.68 2.74 13.55
N THR A 186 3.15 2.41 12.35
CA THR A 186 4.29 3.08 11.73
C THR A 186 3.80 4.27 10.93
N TYR A 187 4.42 5.45 11.10
CA TYR A 187 4.07 6.65 10.35
C TYR A 187 5.16 7.05 9.34
N PRO A 188 4.77 7.58 8.16
CA PRO A 188 3.42 7.67 7.61
C PRO A 188 2.85 6.28 7.27
N GLY A 189 1.59 6.04 7.65
CA GLY A 189 0.91 4.78 7.43
C GLY A 189 0.62 4.54 5.95
N ASN A 190 0.52 3.27 5.56
CA ASN A 190 0.18 2.90 4.19
C ASN A 190 -1.28 2.53 4.08
N ASP A 191 -1.95 2.96 3.00
CA ASP A 191 -3.32 2.54 2.68
C ASP A 191 -3.46 1.01 2.57
N SER A 192 -2.35 0.27 2.42
CA SER A 192 -2.32 -1.19 2.42
C SER A 192 -2.49 -1.84 3.79
N GLU A 193 -2.35 -1.11 4.89
CA GLU A 193 -2.52 -1.64 6.26
C GLU A 193 -4.00 -1.81 6.63
N VAL A 194 -4.87 -1.15 5.88
CA VAL A 194 -6.29 -1.01 6.18
C VAL A 194 -7.15 -1.33 4.95
N PHE A 195 -8.39 -1.69 5.19
CA PHE A 195 -9.44 -1.88 4.20
C PHE A 195 -10.40 -0.70 4.20
N VAL A 196 -10.99 -0.43 3.04
CA VAL A 196 -12.03 0.60 2.84
C VAL A 196 -11.51 2.01 3.16
N VAL A 197 -10.80 2.59 2.19
CA VAL A 197 -10.26 3.97 2.22
C VAL A 197 -10.94 4.88 1.17
N ALA A 198 -11.62 4.28 0.19
CA ALA A 198 -12.24 5.00 -0.92
C ALA A 198 -13.57 5.66 -0.54
N ALA A 199 -13.78 6.87 -1.06
CA ALA A 199 -15.02 7.64 -0.88
C ALA A 199 -16.31 6.83 -1.12
N GLY A 200 -17.32 7.06 -0.27
CA GLY A 200 -18.65 6.44 -0.38
C GLY A 200 -18.72 4.94 -0.09
N LYS A 201 -17.59 4.28 0.20
CA LYS A 201 -17.52 2.84 0.43
C LYS A 201 -17.55 2.52 1.93
N CYS A 202 -18.12 1.36 2.26
CA CYS A 202 -18.17 0.74 3.59
C CYS A 202 -18.04 -0.78 3.46
N ALA A 203 -17.54 -1.42 4.49
CA ALA A 203 -17.68 -2.86 4.73
C ALA A 203 -18.80 -3.10 5.75
N GLU A 204 -19.25 -4.35 5.84
CA GLU A 204 -20.30 -4.80 6.75
C GLU A 204 -19.76 -5.91 7.65
N VAL A 205 -20.07 -5.85 8.95
CA VAL A 205 -19.78 -6.96 9.88
C VAL A 205 -20.82 -8.06 9.64
N VAL A 206 -20.40 -9.25 9.19
CA VAL A 206 -21.35 -10.33 8.85
C VAL A 206 -21.68 -11.18 10.08
N ARG A 207 -20.64 -11.63 10.80
CA ARG A 207 -20.79 -12.52 11.95
C ARG A 207 -19.52 -12.56 12.80
N HIS A 208 -19.70 -12.91 14.07
CA HIS A 208 -18.63 -13.23 15.00
C HIS A 208 -18.36 -14.74 14.99
N GLN A 209 -17.09 -15.13 14.99
CA GLN A 209 -16.64 -16.51 14.97
C GLN A 209 -15.47 -16.68 15.94
N GLY A 210 -15.79 -16.89 17.23
CA GLY A 210 -14.79 -17.00 18.29
C GLY A 210 -13.94 -15.73 18.38
N ASP A 211 -12.62 -15.87 18.21
CA ASP A 211 -11.68 -14.74 18.23
C ASP A 211 -11.61 -13.95 16.91
N PHE A 212 -12.34 -14.37 15.90
CA PHE A 212 -12.37 -13.73 14.59
C PHE A 212 -13.74 -13.16 14.26
N VAL A 213 -13.76 -12.13 13.44
CA VAL A 213 -14.95 -11.45 12.93
C VAL A 213 -14.90 -11.49 11.41
N VAL A 214 -15.97 -11.98 10.80
CA VAL A 214 -16.08 -12.02 9.35
C VAL A 214 -16.69 -10.72 8.86
N ILE A 215 -15.94 -9.99 8.05
CA ILE A 215 -16.38 -8.76 7.40
C ILE A 215 -16.62 -9.00 5.91
N ARG A 216 -17.54 -8.25 5.32
CA ARG A 216 -17.80 -8.22 3.88
C ARG A 216 -17.39 -6.86 3.32
N LEU A 217 -16.45 -6.86 2.39
CA LEU A 217 -16.00 -5.66 1.69
C LEU A 217 -17.03 -5.15 0.66
N PRO A 218 -16.91 -3.91 0.17
CA PRO A 218 -17.76 -3.37 -0.89
C PRO A 218 -17.80 -4.24 -2.16
N HIS A 219 -16.73 -4.98 -2.44
CA HIS A 219 -16.63 -5.90 -3.57
C HIS A 219 -17.20 -7.31 -3.31
N LYS A 220 -17.96 -7.48 -2.21
CA LYS A 220 -18.54 -8.76 -1.77
C LYS A 220 -17.53 -9.85 -1.39
N HIS A 221 -16.26 -9.49 -1.24
CA HIS A 221 -15.24 -10.40 -0.70
C HIS A 221 -15.38 -10.46 0.81
N GLU A 222 -15.34 -11.65 1.37
CA GLU A 222 -15.37 -11.86 2.82
C GLU A 222 -13.97 -12.12 3.37
N PHE A 223 -13.65 -11.48 4.48
CA PHE A 223 -12.40 -11.64 5.21
C PHE A 223 -12.70 -11.94 6.67
N SER A 224 -11.95 -12.89 7.24
CA SER A 224 -11.98 -13.20 8.66
C SER A 224 -10.79 -12.51 9.33
N LEU A 225 -11.07 -11.57 10.24
CA LEU A 225 -10.11 -10.70 10.90
C LEU A 225 -10.16 -10.91 12.41
N HIS A 226 -9.06 -10.68 13.12
CA HIS A 226 -9.05 -10.82 14.56
C HIS A 226 -9.98 -9.78 15.24
N LYS A 227 -10.66 -10.17 16.32
CA LYS A 227 -11.65 -9.32 17.03
C LYS A 227 -11.08 -8.00 17.57
N THR A 228 -9.77 -7.93 17.79
CA THR A 228 -9.08 -6.73 18.29
C THR A 228 -8.70 -5.73 17.20
N CYS A 229 -8.83 -6.09 15.91
CA CYS A 229 -8.63 -5.13 14.82
C CYS A 229 -9.60 -3.96 14.99
N MET A 230 -9.12 -2.73 14.81
CA MET A 230 -9.97 -1.54 14.91
C MET A 230 -10.68 -1.24 13.59
N ALA A 231 -11.86 -0.64 13.71
CA ALA A 231 -12.64 -0.10 12.61
C ALA A 231 -13.37 1.18 13.05
N THR A 232 -13.64 2.07 12.10
CA THR A 232 -14.50 3.24 12.32
C THR A 232 -15.89 2.95 11.77
N VAL A 233 -16.93 3.32 12.50
CA VAL A 233 -18.32 3.04 12.11
C VAL A 233 -18.79 4.08 11.08
N GLY A 234 -19.56 3.61 10.10
CA GLY A 234 -20.19 4.41 9.07
C GLY A 234 -19.55 4.29 7.69
N ARG A 235 -20.13 5.01 6.72
CA ARG A 235 -19.63 5.10 5.34
C ARG A 235 -18.60 6.22 5.22
N LEU A 236 -17.67 6.10 4.27
CA LEU A 236 -16.75 7.19 3.97
C LEU A 236 -17.44 8.33 3.22
N SER A 237 -17.01 9.55 3.51
CA SER A 237 -17.46 10.79 2.85
C SER A 237 -17.32 10.79 1.33
N HIS A 238 -18.01 11.76 0.70
CA HIS A 238 -17.88 12.11 -0.72
C HIS A 238 -18.34 11.01 -1.69
N ALA A 239 -19.48 10.38 -1.39
CA ALA A 239 -20.06 9.31 -2.21
C ALA A 239 -20.33 9.73 -3.66
N ASP A 240 -20.67 11.01 -3.89
CA ASP A 240 -21.00 11.55 -5.21
C ASP A 240 -19.83 11.56 -6.21
N ILE A 241 -18.59 11.31 -5.75
CA ILE A 241 -17.43 11.31 -6.63
C ILE A 241 -17.52 10.26 -7.74
N GLU A 242 -18.25 9.16 -7.51
CA GLU A 242 -18.47 8.10 -8.51
C GLU A 242 -19.30 8.59 -9.70
N ASN A 243 -20.23 9.53 -9.47
CA ASN A 243 -21.10 10.10 -10.50
C ASN A 243 -20.46 11.31 -11.22
N LYS A 244 -19.25 11.72 -10.82
CA LYS A 244 -18.62 12.93 -11.36
C LYS A 244 -18.08 12.71 -12.77
N ILE A 245 -18.60 13.47 -13.73
CA ILE A 245 -18.13 13.46 -15.12
C ILE A 245 -16.93 14.40 -15.27
N PHE A 246 -15.80 13.85 -15.72
CA PHE A 246 -14.60 14.62 -16.05
C PHE A 246 -14.65 15.03 -17.53
N GLY A 247 -15.28 16.16 -17.83
CA GLY A 247 -15.66 16.56 -19.19
C GLY A 247 -14.53 16.82 -20.20
N SER A 248 -13.25 16.85 -19.80
CA SER A 248 -12.14 17.05 -20.73
C SER A 248 -10.92 16.18 -20.44
N ALA A 249 -10.22 15.78 -21.51
CA ALA A 249 -8.96 15.03 -21.38
C ALA A 249 -7.90 15.80 -20.58
N GLN A 250 -7.93 17.13 -20.64
CA GLN A 250 -7.02 17.99 -19.87
C GLN A 250 -7.27 17.92 -18.36
N MET A 251 -8.50 17.62 -17.91
CA MET A 251 -8.76 17.34 -16.50
C MET A 251 -8.00 16.10 -16.02
N HIS A 252 -7.93 15.04 -16.83
CA HIS A 252 -7.13 13.86 -16.50
C HIS A 252 -5.63 14.19 -16.41
N ARG A 253 -5.13 15.08 -17.28
CA ARG A 253 -3.75 15.58 -17.21
C ARG A 253 -3.49 16.36 -15.91
N ARG A 254 -4.47 17.13 -15.42
CA ARG A 254 -4.38 17.85 -14.14
C ARG A 254 -4.30 16.91 -12.94
N PHE A 255 -4.95 15.74 -13.00
CA PHE A 255 -4.79 14.68 -11.98
C PHE A 255 -3.46 13.94 -12.07
N GLY A 256 -2.67 14.15 -13.13
CA GLY A 256 -1.40 13.45 -13.34
C GLY A 256 -1.55 12.11 -14.06
N TYR A 257 -2.66 11.89 -14.76
CA TYR A 257 -2.84 10.75 -15.66
C TYR A 257 -2.37 11.10 -17.07
N LYS A 258 -1.50 10.26 -17.63
CA LYS A 258 -1.05 10.32 -19.03
C LYS A 258 -1.99 9.50 -19.91
N MET A 259 -2.02 9.84 -21.20
CA MET A 259 -2.76 9.07 -22.19
C MET A 259 -2.18 7.66 -22.31
N SER A 260 -3.04 6.70 -22.64
CA SER A 260 -2.61 5.35 -23.00
C SER A 260 -1.79 5.34 -24.28
N SER A 261 -1.02 4.27 -24.48
CA SER A 261 -0.33 4.05 -25.75
C SER A 261 -1.35 3.94 -26.90
N GLY A 262 -1.00 4.50 -28.07
CA GLY A 262 -1.73 4.26 -29.31
C GLY A 262 -1.40 2.92 -29.98
N LEU A 263 -0.50 2.12 -29.38
CA LEU A 263 -0.13 0.81 -29.90
C LEU A 263 -1.33 -0.14 -29.86
N PHE A 264 -1.75 -0.58 -31.05
CA PHE A 264 -2.78 -1.59 -31.18
C PHE A 264 -2.29 -2.94 -30.68
N HIS A 265 -3.16 -3.64 -29.94
CA HIS A 265 -2.92 -5.02 -29.51
C HIS A 265 -4.10 -5.89 -29.94
N LYS A 266 -3.82 -7.03 -30.57
CA LYS A 266 -4.85 -8.01 -30.91
C LYS A 266 -5.48 -8.56 -29.62
N LYS A 267 -6.82 -8.59 -29.57
CA LYS A 267 -7.56 -9.22 -28.47
C LYS A 267 -7.22 -10.71 -28.41
N ASP A 268 -7.07 -11.24 -27.22
CA ASP A 268 -6.77 -12.63 -26.91
C ASP A 268 -7.90 -13.25 -26.05
N GLY A 269 -7.74 -14.51 -25.64
CA GLY A 269 -8.68 -15.19 -24.73
C GLY A 269 -8.71 -14.61 -23.31
N TYR A 270 -7.87 -13.61 -22.98
CA TYR A 270 -8.04 -12.86 -21.75
C TYR A 270 -9.29 -11.96 -21.83
N CYS A 271 -9.56 -11.40 -23.00
CA CYS A 271 -10.70 -10.54 -23.28
C CYS A 271 -12.03 -11.32 -23.22
N GLY A 272 -13.09 -10.64 -22.78
CA GLY A 272 -14.43 -11.24 -22.66
C GLY A 272 -14.91 -11.36 -21.20
N ARG A 273 -16.23 -11.45 -21.04
CA ARG A 273 -16.86 -11.56 -19.71
C ARG A 273 -16.50 -12.92 -19.09
N LYS A 274 -15.92 -12.87 -17.89
CA LYS A 274 -15.59 -14.07 -17.09
C LYS A 274 -16.48 -14.10 -15.86
N ILE A 275 -17.53 -14.90 -15.92
CA ILE A 275 -18.37 -15.15 -14.75
C ILE A 275 -17.62 -16.13 -13.86
N ARG A 276 -17.29 -15.69 -12.65
CA ARG A 276 -16.54 -16.47 -11.65
C ARG A 276 -17.30 -16.42 -10.35
N LYS A 277 -17.25 -17.51 -9.60
CA LYS A 277 -17.73 -17.52 -8.21
C LYS A 277 -16.90 -16.56 -7.36
N PRO A 278 -17.49 -15.91 -6.34
CA PRO A 278 -16.73 -15.13 -5.38
C PRO A 278 -15.68 -16.00 -4.69
N PRO A 279 -14.52 -15.44 -4.30
CA PRO A 279 -13.52 -16.18 -3.56
C PRO A 279 -14.07 -16.60 -2.19
N ALA A 280 -13.56 -17.72 -1.67
CA ALA A 280 -13.84 -18.14 -0.30
C ALA A 280 -13.33 -17.12 0.72
N VAL A 281 -13.88 -17.18 1.95
CA VAL A 281 -13.48 -16.33 3.08
C VAL A 281 -11.97 -16.50 3.32
N ARG A 282 -11.25 -15.38 3.37
CA ARG A 282 -9.80 -15.38 3.67
C ARG A 282 -9.56 -14.98 5.12
N THR A 283 -8.91 -15.84 5.88
CA THR A 283 -8.50 -15.53 7.26
C THR A 283 -7.15 -14.84 7.25
N LEU A 284 -7.07 -13.64 7.82
CA LEU A 284 -5.83 -12.89 7.99
C LEU A 284 -5.38 -13.02 9.44
N VAL A 285 -4.36 -13.84 9.67
CA VAL A 285 -3.75 -14.03 11.00
C VAL A 285 -2.44 -13.25 11.07
N GLU A 286 -1.53 -13.50 10.12
CA GLU A 286 -0.23 -12.86 10.05
C GLU A 286 -0.03 -12.13 8.72
N PRO A 287 0.78 -11.06 8.69
CA PRO A 287 1.17 -10.40 7.45
C PRO A 287 1.86 -11.38 6.50
N GLU A 288 1.50 -11.33 5.23
CA GLU A 288 2.17 -12.14 4.20
C GLU A 288 3.67 -11.84 4.19
N LYS A 289 4.49 -12.89 4.34
CA LYS A 289 5.96 -12.76 4.26
C LYS A 289 6.33 -12.21 2.89
N LYS A 290 7.24 -11.22 2.87
CA LYS A 290 7.76 -10.67 1.61
C LYS A 290 8.32 -11.83 0.76
N PRO A 291 8.01 -11.90 -0.54
CA PRO A 291 8.63 -12.90 -1.40
C PRO A 291 10.15 -12.74 -1.32
N PRO A 292 10.91 -13.85 -1.39
CA PRO A 292 12.36 -13.77 -1.43
C PRO A 292 12.79 -12.87 -2.60
N PRO A 293 13.87 -12.10 -2.46
CA PRO A 293 14.36 -11.28 -3.57
C PRO A 293 14.66 -12.19 -4.78
N ASN A 294 14.25 -11.74 -5.96
CA ASN A 294 14.54 -12.46 -7.19
C ASN A 294 16.04 -12.32 -7.49
N TYR A 295 16.83 -13.34 -7.18
CA TYR A 295 18.22 -13.41 -7.60
C TYR A 295 18.28 -13.81 -9.08
N SER A 296 18.78 -12.93 -9.94
CA SER A 296 19.27 -13.34 -11.26
C SER A 296 20.76 -13.61 -11.14
N ILE A 297 21.13 -14.89 -11.09
CA ILE A 297 22.54 -15.29 -11.16
C ILE A 297 22.91 -15.30 -12.63
N THR A 298 23.67 -14.31 -13.07
CA THR A 298 24.41 -14.37 -14.33
C THR A 298 25.74 -15.05 -14.04
N LEU A 299 25.95 -16.21 -14.63
CA LEU A 299 27.25 -16.88 -14.55
C LEU A 299 28.25 -16.11 -15.40
N THR A 300 29.45 -15.89 -14.88
CA THR A 300 30.57 -15.41 -15.70
C THR A 300 30.93 -16.46 -16.74
N LYS A 301 31.60 -16.07 -17.84
CA LYS A 301 32.02 -17.00 -18.89
C LYS A 301 32.83 -18.18 -18.35
N ASP A 302 33.63 -17.97 -17.32
CA ASP A 302 34.44 -19.00 -16.66
C ASP A 302 33.61 -19.93 -15.77
N GLN A 303 32.55 -19.41 -15.14
CA GLN A 303 31.59 -20.23 -14.41
C GLN A 303 30.70 -21.05 -15.35
N LEU A 304 30.43 -20.52 -16.55
CA LEU A 304 29.66 -21.20 -17.59
C LEU A 304 30.47 -22.28 -18.31
N SER A 305 31.77 -22.06 -18.48
CA SER A 305 32.68 -22.98 -19.19
C SER A 305 33.04 -24.22 -18.36
N GLY A 306 32.87 -24.18 -17.04
CA GLY A 306 33.18 -25.29 -16.13
C GLY A 306 34.69 -25.62 -16.05
N LEU A 307 35.55 -24.85 -16.70
CA LEU A 307 37.01 -25.05 -16.73
C LEU A 307 37.62 -24.49 -15.44
N LYS A 308 37.64 -25.30 -14.38
CA LYS A 308 38.45 -25.01 -13.18
C LYS A 308 39.87 -25.55 -13.37
N GLY A 309 40.72 -24.70 -13.93
CA GLY A 309 42.15 -24.95 -14.10
C GLY A 309 42.75 -23.98 -15.10
N THR A 310 44.06 -23.72 -14.99
CA THR A 310 44.83 -23.00 -16.01
C THR A 310 44.96 -23.87 -17.26
N ALA A 311 43.85 -24.08 -17.97
CA ALA A 311 43.93 -24.48 -19.36
C ALA A 311 44.56 -23.27 -20.08
N ARG A 312 45.87 -23.35 -20.36
CA ARG A 312 46.52 -22.47 -21.32
C ARG A 312 45.76 -22.65 -22.63
N VAL A 313 44.82 -21.75 -22.90
CA VAL A 313 44.20 -21.67 -24.21
C VAL A 313 45.34 -21.40 -25.19
N HIS A 314 45.43 -22.22 -26.22
CA HIS A 314 46.37 -21.99 -27.31
C HIS A 314 46.20 -20.55 -27.81
N PRO A 315 47.27 -19.81 -28.14
CA PRO A 315 47.18 -18.42 -28.63
C PRO A 315 46.59 -18.39 -30.03
N LEU A 316 45.28 -18.62 -30.13
CA LEU A 316 44.50 -18.30 -31.31
C LEU A 316 44.07 -16.84 -31.16
N ILE A 317 44.94 -15.99 -31.70
CA ILE A 317 44.73 -14.70 -32.36
C ILE A 317 43.36 -14.07 -32.07
N PRO A 318 43.29 -12.85 -31.49
CA PRO A 318 42.02 -12.15 -31.33
C PRO A 318 41.47 -11.79 -32.71
N ALA A 319 40.44 -12.50 -33.15
CA ALA A 319 39.59 -12.03 -34.24
C ALA A 319 38.95 -10.71 -33.80
N GLY A 320 39.33 -9.65 -34.50
CA GLY A 320 39.09 -8.26 -34.13
C GLY A 320 37.66 -7.94 -33.74
N TYR A 321 37.48 -7.59 -32.47
CA TYR A 321 36.49 -6.61 -32.04
C TYR A 321 37.20 -5.68 -31.07
N SER A 322 37.59 -4.51 -31.57
CA SER A 322 38.12 -3.42 -30.76
C SER A 322 37.01 -2.88 -29.86
N THR A 323 37.02 -3.24 -28.59
CA THR A 323 36.36 -2.43 -27.57
C THR A 323 37.20 -1.18 -27.37
N ARG A 324 36.67 -0.02 -27.77
CA ARG A 324 37.22 1.27 -27.36
C ARG A 324 36.99 1.40 -25.85
N ASP A 325 38.07 1.37 -25.09
CA ASP A 325 38.08 1.85 -23.71
C ASP A 325 38.04 3.39 -23.75
N TYR A 326 37.05 4.00 -23.11
CA TYR A 326 37.08 5.42 -22.81
C TYR A 326 37.75 5.62 -21.44
N PRO A 327 38.78 6.46 -21.33
CA PRO A 327 39.37 6.78 -20.05
C PRO A 327 38.44 7.68 -19.23
N ASN A 328 38.23 7.25 -17.98
CA ASN A 328 37.67 7.88 -16.77
C ASN A 328 36.72 9.08 -16.91
#